data_AF-A0A7C3Z7G5-F1
#
_entry.id   AF-A0A7C3Z7G5-F1
#
_cell.length_a   1.000
_cell.length_b   1.000
_cell.length_c   1.000
_cell.angle_alpha   90.00
_cell.angle_beta   90.00
_cell.angle_gamma   90.00
#
_symmetry.space_group_name_H-M   'P 1'
#
loop_
_entity.id
_entity.type
_entity.pdbx_description
1 polymer ?
#
loop_
_entity_poly.entity_id
_entity_poly.type
_entity_poly.pdbx_seq_one_letter_code
_entity_poly.pdbx_strand_id
1 'polypeptide(L)'
;MVEVIVVGSRHPCIRCITMKRYAEEVAKEFAGQVEVKYVRPDSEEIKRLGKVEDGYQISVIEKVPHDEEGIIRLNKEIDELRKDEEKNWPLIQKKMEEVEEKLKPIKEKAVEKEYFMTPVLAVNGKVKCWGYVPSKEKVREWIGEELQEK
;
A
#
# COMPACT_ATOMS: atom_id res chain seq x y z
N MET A 1 14.02 6.43 -17.48
CA MET A 1 13.77 5.58 -16.30
C MET A 1 12.51 6.05 -15.60
N VAL A 2 11.55 5.17 -15.36
CA VAL A 2 10.32 5.42 -14.61
C VAL A 2 10.58 5.12 -13.14
N GLU A 3 10.22 6.06 -12.28
CA GLU A 3 10.33 5.91 -10.83
C GLU A 3 9.00 5.40 -10.27
N VAL A 4 9.03 4.32 -9.49
CA VAL A 4 7.88 3.79 -8.76
C VAL A 4 8.16 3.89 -7.27
N ILE A 5 7.33 4.63 -6.55
CA ILE A 5 7.43 4.80 -5.10
C ILE A 5 6.28 4.06 -4.45
N VAL A 6 6.63 3.13 -3.56
CA VAL A 6 5.68 2.48 -2.65
C VAL A 6 5.89 3.06 -1.26
N VAL A 7 4.90 3.80 -0.77
CA VAL A 7 4.90 4.29 0.61
C VAL A 7 4.18 3.27 1.47
N GLY A 8 4.91 2.69 2.42
CA GLY A 8 4.36 1.74 3.37
C GLY A 8 4.25 2.31 4.77
N SER A 9 3.54 1.61 5.66
CA SER A 9 3.38 2.01 7.06
C SER A 9 4.67 1.84 7.88
N ARG A 10 4.70 2.46 9.07
CA ARG A 10 5.80 2.29 10.04
C ARG A 10 5.82 0.91 10.68
N HIS A 11 4.65 0.30 10.82
CA HIS A 11 4.47 -1.05 11.34
C HIS A 11 4.40 -2.09 10.20
N PRO A 12 4.70 -3.37 10.47
CA PRO A 12 4.46 -4.44 9.51
C PRO A 12 3.02 -4.40 9.03
N CYS A 13 2.83 -4.23 7.72
CA CYS A 13 1.52 -4.20 7.10
C CYS A 13 1.55 -5.04 5.83
N ILE A 14 0.73 -6.09 5.81
CA ILE A 14 0.66 -6.99 4.66
C ILE A 14 0.34 -6.23 3.37
N ARG A 15 -0.56 -5.25 3.42
CA ARG A 15 -0.94 -4.46 2.24
C ARG A 15 0.25 -3.73 1.63
N CYS A 16 1.11 -3.16 2.48
CA CYS A 16 2.31 -2.45 2.05
C CYS A 16 3.35 -3.39 1.45
N ILE A 17 3.54 -4.56 2.06
CA ILE A 17 4.47 -5.59 1.57
C ILE A 17 3.99 -6.16 0.23
N THR A 18 2.69 -6.46 0.10
CA THR A 18 2.10 -6.98 -1.13
C THR A 18 2.20 -5.95 -2.26
N MET A 19 1.89 -4.67 -1.99
CA MET A 19 2.06 -3.58 -2.97
C MET A 19 3.52 -3.48 -3.45
N LYS A 20 4.47 -3.48 -2.51
CA LYS A 20 5.91 -3.47 -2.81
C LYS A 20 6.29 -4.62 -3.73
N ARG A 21 5.89 -5.84 -3.38
CA ARG A 21 6.17 -7.03 -4.18
C ARG A 21 5.58 -6.91 -5.59
N TYR A 22 4.32 -6.50 -5.71
CA TYR A 22 3.68 -6.35 -7.02
C TYR A 22 4.43 -5.34 -7.90
N ALA A 23 4.83 -4.21 -7.34
CA ALA A 23 5.65 -3.22 -8.04
C ALA A 23 7.02 -3.81 -8.46
N GLU A 24 7.71 -4.51 -7.56
CA GLU A 24 9.02 -5.13 -7.84
C GLU A 24 8.94 -6.23 -8.90
N GLU A 25 7.89 -7.07 -8.87
CA GLU A 25 7.69 -8.11 -9.87
C GLU A 25 7.38 -7.52 -11.24
N VAL A 26 6.48 -6.54 -11.30
CA VAL A 26 6.14 -5.86 -12.55
C VAL A 26 7.34 -5.09 -13.09
N ALA A 27 8.15 -4.44 -12.25
CA ALA A 27 9.34 -3.72 -12.69
C ALA A 27 10.36 -4.62 -13.41
N LYS A 28 10.47 -5.91 -13.03
CA LYS A 28 11.34 -6.88 -13.71
C LYS A 28 10.92 -7.12 -15.17
N GLU A 29 9.65 -6.92 -15.50
CA GLU A 29 9.14 -7.08 -16.87
C GLU A 29 9.64 -5.96 -17.80
N PHE A 30 10.09 -4.82 -17.25
CA PHE A 30 10.49 -3.64 -18.01
C PHE A 30 12.01 -3.45 -18.14
N ALA A 31 12.81 -4.53 -18.04
CA ALA A 31 14.24 -4.57 -18.40
C ALA A 31 15.09 -3.37 -17.88
N GLY A 32 14.94 -3.01 -16.60
CA GLY A 32 15.73 -1.93 -15.98
C GLY A 32 15.27 -0.51 -16.33
N GLN A 33 14.16 -0.36 -17.04
CA GLN A 33 13.55 0.95 -17.30
C GLN A 33 12.80 1.50 -16.08
N VAL A 34 12.57 0.66 -15.06
CA VAL A 34 11.76 0.97 -13.87
C VAL A 34 12.60 0.77 -12.61
N GLU A 35 12.62 1.80 -11.76
CA GLU A 35 13.21 1.75 -10.42
C GLU A 35 12.09 1.73 -9.38
N VAL A 36 12.12 0.78 -8.44
CA VAL A 36 11.13 0.69 -7.36
C VAL A 36 11.79 1.08 -6.04
N LYS A 37 11.24 2.08 -5.38
CA LYS A 37 11.63 2.52 -4.04
C LYS A 37 10.53 2.20 -3.04
N TYR A 38 10.94 1.71 -1.87
CA TYR A 38 10.04 1.55 -0.73
C TYR A 38 10.43 2.54 0.36
N VAL A 39 9.49 3.38 0.74
CA VAL A 39 9.74 4.53 1.63
C VAL A 39 8.72 4.59 2.74
N ARG A 40 9.07 5.26 3.85
CA ARG A 40 8.18 5.47 5.00
C ARG A 40 7.42 6.79 4.88
N PRO A 41 6.24 6.95 5.51
CA PRO A 41 5.39 8.13 5.33
C PRO A 41 6.04 9.41 5.86
N ASP A 42 6.96 9.28 6.82
CA ASP A 42 7.69 10.36 7.49
C ASP A 42 8.95 10.81 6.74
N SER A 43 9.29 10.21 5.59
CA SER A 43 10.49 10.61 4.86
C SER A 43 10.27 11.86 3.99
N GLU A 44 11.31 12.68 3.84
CA GLU A 44 11.24 13.95 3.11
C GLU A 44 10.80 13.76 1.64
N GLU A 45 11.15 12.63 1.03
CA GLU A 45 10.81 12.29 -0.35
C GLU A 45 9.29 12.19 -0.60
N ILE A 46 8.48 12.01 0.46
CA ILE A 46 7.04 11.79 0.33
C ILE A 46 6.26 13.09 0.41
N LYS A 47 6.86 14.18 0.91
CA LYS A 47 6.19 15.47 1.05
C LYS A 47 5.63 16.01 -0.27
N ARG A 48 6.30 15.69 -1.39
CA ARG A 48 5.83 16.04 -2.74
C ARG A 48 4.57 15.29 -3.18
N LEU A 49 4.24 14.17 -2.54
CA LEU A 49 3.05 13.37 -2.85
C LEU A 49 1.80 13.84 -2.09
N GLY A 50 1.92 14.77 -1.14
CA GLY A 50 0.80 15.24 -0.32
C GLY A 50 0.86 14.74 1.13
N LYS A 51 -0.29 14.75 1.82
CA LYS A 51 -0.39 14.29 3.22
C LYS A 51 -0.45 12.76 3.27
N VAL A 52 0.70 12.10 3.31
CA VAL A 52 0.77 10.64 3.41
C VAL A 52 0.90 10.21 4.87
N GLU A 53 0.00 9.37 5.34
CA GLU A 53 0.09 8.78 6.69
C GLU A 53 -0.36 7.32 6.73
N ASP A 54 0.08 6.60 7.75
CA ASP A 54 -0.45 5.25 8.01
C ASP A 54 -1.76 5.29 8.79
N GLY A 55 -2.53 4.20 8.71
CA GLY A 55 -3.88 4.16 9.31
C GLY A 55 -3.88 4.35 10.83
N TYR A 56 -2.80 3.95 11.52
CA TYR A 56 -2.67 4.15 12.96
C TYR A 56 -2.44 5.62 13.29
N GLN A 57 -1.60 6.32 12.54
CA GLN A 57 -1.39 7.76 12.74
C GLN A 57 -2.64 8.56 12.46
N ILE A 58 -3.37 8.24 11.38
CA ILE A 58 -4.63 8.90 11.06
C ILE A 58 -5.64 8.69 12.21
N SER A 59 -5.73 7.47 12.75
CA SER A 59 -6.67 7.21 13.86
C SER A 59 -6.31 7.97 15.13
N VAL A 60 -5.01 8.15 15.42
CA VAL A 60 -4.54 8.95 16.57
C VAL A 60 -4.77 10.44 16.36
N ILE A 61 -4.36 10.99 15.21
CA ILE A 61 -4.47 12.43 14.89
C ILE A 61 -5.93 12.87 14.83
N GLU A 62 -6.75 12.11 14.11
CA GLU A 62 -8.15 12.44 13.85
C GLU A 62 -9.11 11.82 14.89
N LYS A 63 -8.56 11.13 15.90
CA LYS A 63 -9.31 10.49 17.00
C LYS A 63 -10.43 9.56 16.50
N VAL A 64 -10.11 8.75 15.50
CA VAL A 64 -11.05 7.79 14.90
C VAL A 64 -11.05 6.49 15.69
N PRO A 65 -12.18 6.10 16.32
CA PRO A 65 -12.27 4.80 16.96
C PRO A 65 -12.19 3.69 15.91
N HIS A 66 -11.41 2.66 16.20
CA HIS A 66 -11.23 1.51 15.32
C HIS A 66 -10.92 0.24 16.13
N ASP A 67 -11.13 -0.92 15.52
CA ASP A 67 -10.84 -2.22 16.14
C ASP A 67 -9.36 -2.57 16.00
N GLU A 68 -8.52 -1.91 16.80
CA GLU A 68 -7.06 -2.10 16.80
C GLU A 68 -6.68 -3.56 17.11
N GLU A 69 -7.29 -4.15 18.14
CA GLU A 69 -7.02 -5.54 18.54
C GLU A 69 -7.39 -6.53 17.42
N GLY A 70 -8.54 -6.33 16.77
CA GLY A 70 -8.95 -7.13 15.63
C GLY A 70 -8.01 -7.02 14.45
N ILE A 71 -7.51 -5.82 14.14
CA ILE A 71 -6.51 -5.60 13.07
C ILE A 71 -5.18 -6.27 13.42
N ILE A 72 -4.69 -6.13 14.65
CA ILE A 72 -3.46 -6.77 15.11
C ILE A 72 -3.58 -8.29 15.02
N ARG A 73 -4.71 -8.85 15.47
CA ARG A 73 -4.96 -10.29 15.38
C ARG A 73 -4.95 -10.79 13.94
N LEU A 74 -5.68 -10.12 13.05
CA LEU A 74 -5.73 -10.49 11.62
C LEU A 74 -4.35 -10.42 10.97
N ASN A 75 -3.56 -9.37 11.24
CA ASN A 75 -2.21 -9.27 10.71
C ASN A 75 -1.32 -10.43 11.17
N LYS A 76 -1.40 -10.84 12.45
CA LYS A 76 -0.66 -12.01 12.96
C LYS A 76 -1.09 -13.31 12.26
N GLU A 77 -2.39 -13.52 12.08
CA GLU A 77 -2.91 -14.69 11.35
C GLU A 77 -2.44 -14.71 9.90
N ILE A 78 -2.43 -13.56 9.24
CA ILE A 78 -1.91 -13.41 7.88
C ILE A 78 -0.40 -13.73 7.84
N ASP A 79 0.39 -13.20 8.77
CA ASP A 79 1.83 -13.45 8.83
C ASP A 79 2.15 -14.94 9.01
N GLU A 80 1.34 -15.68 9.78
CA GLU A 80 1.46 -17.13 9.90
C GLU A 80 1.15 -17.87 8.58
N LEU A 81 0.07 -17.48 7.89
CA LEU A 81 -0.31 -18.07 6.60
C LEU A 81 0.75 -17.85 5.52
N ARG A 82 1.49 -16.75 5.59
CA ARG A 82 2.53 -16.41 4.61
C ARG A 82 3.76 -17.30 4.63
N LYS A 83 3.91 -18.16 5.65
CA LYS A 83 4.96 -19.18 5.66
C LYS A 83 4.84 -20.14 4.47
N ASP A 84 3.62 -20.30 3.94
CA ASP A 84 3.32 -21.04 2.70
C ASP A 84 2.30 -20.24 1.88
N GLU A 85 2.77 -19.10 1.35
CA GLU A 85 1.90 -18.11 0.74
C GLU A 85 1.18 -18.63 -0.52
N GLU A 86 1.87 -19.41 -1.37
CA GLU A 86 1.27 -19.94 -2.60
C GLU A 86 0.04 -20.81 -2.30
N LYS A 87 0.14 -21.67 -1.29
CA LYS A 87 -0.96 -22.52 -0.84
C LYS A 87 -2.06 -21.74 -0.14
N ASN A 88 -1.68 -20.76 0.67
CA ASN A 88 -2.61 -20.04 1.53
C ASN A 88 -3.18 -18.76 0.91
N TRP A 89 -2.83 -18.44 -0.34
CA TRP A 89 -3.19 -17.18 -0.98
C TRP A 89 -4.70 -16.86 -0.92
N PRO A 90 -5.64 -17.78 -1.22
CA PRO A 90 -7.06 -17.48 -1.12
C PRO A 90 -7.50 -17.09 0.31
N LEU A 91 -6.90 -17.70 1.33
CA LEU A 91 -7.21 -17.40 2.72
C LEU A 91 -6.58 -16.08 3.17
N ILE A 92 -5.37 -15.77 2.69
CA ILE A 92 -4.71 -14.47 2.90
C ILE A 92 -5.57 -13.36 2.31
N GLN A 93 -6.08 -13.52 1.08
CA GLN A 93 -6.96 -12.54 0.45
C GLN A 93 -8.23 -12.30 1.28
N LYS A 94 -8.90 -13.37 1.73
CA LYS A 94 -10.08 -13.23 2.60
C LYS A 94 -9.78 -12.47 3.89
N LYS A 95 -8.65 -12.77 4.55
CA LYS A 95 -8.26 -12.04 5.77
C LYS A 95 -7.88 -10.59 5.49
N MET A 96 -7.28 -10.30 4.33
CA MET A 96 -7.03 -8.92 3.90
C MET A 96 -8.35 -8.15 3.72
N GLU A 97 -9.39 -8.75 3.16
CA GLU A 97 -10.73 -8.14 3.09
C GLU A 97 -11.29 -7.83 4.48
N GLU A 98 -11.13 -8.74 5.45
CA GLU A 98 -11.53 -8.49 6.84
C GLU A 98 -10.77 -7.31 7.48
N VAL A 99 -9.49 -7.14 7.15
CA VAL A 99 -8.70 -5.96 7.56
C VAL A 99 -9.24 -4.70 6.91
N GLU A 100 -9.61 -4.74 5.63
CA GLU A 100 -10.14 -3.60 4.89
C GLU A 100 -11.45 -3.09 5.49
N GLU A 101 -12.36 -3.99 5.89
CA GLU A 101 -13.61 -3.63 6.58
C GLU A 101 -13.34 -2.93 7.92
N LYS A 102 -12.39 -3.43 8.72
CA LYS A 102 -12.02 -2.79 10.00
C LYS A 102 -11.38 -1.42 9.83
N LEU A 103 -10.71 -1.19 8.72
CA LEU A 103 -10.05 0.08 8.41
C LEU A 103 -10.98 1.11 7.76
N LYS A 104 -12.22 0.74 7.42
CA LYS A 104 -13.18 1.62 6.73
C LYS A 104 -13.39 2.97 7.42
N PRO A 105 -13.58 3.07 8.75
CA PRO A 105 -13.75 4.38 9.42
C PRO A 105 -12.52 5.27 9.27
N ILE A 106 -11.32 4.67 9.32
CA ILE A 106 -10.06 5.40 9.15
C ILE A 106 -9.91 5.88 7.71
N LYS A 107 -10.28 5.05 6.73
CA LYS A 107 -10.26 5.40 5.30
C LYS A 107 -11.19 6.57 4.99
N GLU A 108 -12.42 6.51 5.50
CA GLU A 108 -13.41 7.57 5.32
C GLU A 108 -12.88 8.89 5.90
N LYS A 109 -12.28 8.85 7.09
CA LYS A 109 -11.64 10.03 7.68
C LYS A 109 -10.43 10.49 6.90
N ALA A 110 -9.61 9.58 6.37
CA ALA A 110 -8.46 9.91 5.55
C ALA A 110 -8.90 10.71 4.30
N VAL A 111 -9.95 10.27 3.62
CA VAL A 111 -10.54 10.98 2.47
C VAL A 111 -11.05 12.36 2.88
N GLU A 112 -11.82 12.46 3.98
CA GLU A 112 -12.34 13.73 4.50
C GLU A 112 -11.24 14.76 4.77
N LYS A 113 -10.07 14.31 5.20
CA LYS A 113 -8.94 15.15 5.63
C LYS A 113 -7.83 15.27 4.59
N GLU A 114 -8.07 14.72 3.40
CA GLU A 114 -7.15 14.73 2.26
C GLU A 114 -5.81 14.02 2.56
N TYR A 115 -5.87 12.96 3.36
CA TYR A 115 -4.75 12.04 3.57
C TYR A 115 -4.71 10.96 2.49
N PHE A 116 -3.51 10.67 2.00
CA PHE A 116 -3.21 9.42 1.32
C PHE A 116 -2.80 8.38 2.36
N MET A 117 -3.75 7.51 2.71
CA MET A 117 -3.49 6.42 3.66
C MET A 117 -2.61 5.33 3.02
N THR A 118 -1.59 4.83 3.72
CA THR A 118 -0.78 3.70 3.24
C THR A 118 -1.61 2.41 3.01
N PRO A 119 -1.23 1.54 2.05
CA PRO A 119 -0.12 1.74 1.11
C PRO A 119 -0.44 2.81 0.07
N VAL A 120 0.57 3.55 -0.37
CA VAL A 120 0.47 4.49 -1.51
C VAL A 120 1.41 4.01 -2.60
N LEU A 121 0.92 3.99 -3.85
CA LEU A 121 1.74 3.77 -5.04
C LEU A 121 1.76 5.06 -5.87
N ALA A 122 2.96 5.58 -6.11
CA ALA A 122 3.18 6.68 -7.03
C ALA A 122 4.10 6.25 -8.17
N VAL A 123 3.84 6.74 -9.38
CA VAL A 123 4.67 6.51 -10.57
C VAL A 123 5.06 7.86 -11.15
N ASN A 124 6.36 8.13 -11.32
CA ASN A 124 6.93 9.43 -11.67
C ASN A 124 6.39 10.60 -10.82
N GLY A 125 6.22 10.38 -9.52
CA GLY A 125 5.68 11.39 -8.60
C GLY A 125 4.16 11.61 -8.67
N LYS A 126 3.44 10.92 -9.57
CA LYS A 126 1.97 10.95 -9.62
C LYS A 126 1.41 9.81 -8.78
N VAL A 127 0.57 10.12 -7.78
CA VAL A 127 -0.12 9.08 -6.98
C VAL A 127 -1.13 8.35 -7.87
N LYS A 128 -0.98 7.03 -8.01
CA LYS A 128 -1.86 6.17 -8.82
C LYS A 128 -2.89 5.43 -7.96
N CYS A 129 -2.54 5.04 -6.73
CA CYS A 129 -3.50 4.53 -5.75
C CYS A 129 -3.04 4.70 -4.29
N TRP A 130 -4.01 4.68 -3.37
CA TRP A 130 -3.78 4.76 -1.93
C TRP A 130 -4.83 3.99 -1.15
N GLY A 131 -4.44 3.46 0.02
CA GLY A 131 -5.35 2.85 1.00
C GLY A 131 -5.84 1.44 0.66
N TYR A 132 -5.41 0.85 -0.45
CA TYR A 132 -5.71 -0.53 -0.86
C TYR A 132 -4.58 -1.10 -1.75
N VAL A 133 -4.63 -2.40 -2.04
CA VAL A 133 -3.68 -3.06 -2.95
C VAL A 133 -4.38 -3.37 -4.29
N PRO A 134 -3.94 -2.79 -5.42
CA PRO A 134 -4.47 -3.10 -6.76
C PRO A 134 -4.00 -4.48 -7.24
N SER A 135 -4.57 -4.97 -8.35
CA SER A 135 -4.03 -6.15 -9.04
C SER A 135 -2.67 -5.87 -9.68
N LYS A 136 -1.88 -6.91 -9.92
CA LYS A 136 -0.59 -6.79 -10.64
C LYS A 136 -0.78 -6.22 -12.04
N GLU A 137 -1.86 -6.58 -12.72
CA GLU A 137 -2.21 -6.10 -14.05
C GLU A 137 -2.41 -4.59 -14.04
N LYS A 138 -3.06 -4.05 -13.00
CA LYS A 138 -3.27 -2.62 -12.89
C LYS A 138 -1.98 -1.85 -12.58
N VAL A 139 -1.09 -2.43 -11.77
CA VAL A 139 0.26 -1.89 -11.55
C VAL A 139 1.05 -1.85 -12.85
N ARG A 140 0.98 -2.91 -13.66
CA ARG A 140 1.61 -3.00 -14.99
C ARG A 140 1.09 -1.93 -15.94
N GLU A 141 -0.23 -1.73 -15.98
CA GLU A 141 -0.88 -0.70 -16.79
C GLU A 141 -0.32 0.70 -16.46
N TRP A 142 -0.32 1.09 -15.18
CA TRP A 142 0.17 2.41 -14.76
C TRP A 142 1.65 2.65 -15.03
N ILE A 143 2.49 1.61 -14.92
CA ILE A 143 3.91 1.71 -15.27
C ILE A 143 4.07 1.83 -16.79
N GLY A 144 3.28 1.08 -17.56
CA GLY A 144 3.28 1.12 -19.02
C GLY A 144 2.87 2.48 -19.59
N GLU A 145 1.81 3.09 -19.05
CA GLU A 145 1.38 4.47 -19.39
C GLU A 145 2.56 5.46 -19.30
N GLU A 146 3.28 5.41 -18.18
CA GLU A 146 4.35 6.35 -17.85
C GLU A 146 5.67 6.08 -18.60
N LEU A 147 5.80 4.90 -19.22
CA LEU A 147 6.87 4.59 -20.17
C LEU A 147 6.58 5.14 -21.57
N GLN A 148 5.31 5.24 -21.97
CA GLN A 148 4.88 5.76 -23.28
C GLN A 148 4.81 7.29 -23.34
N GLU A 149 4.67 7.96 -22.20
CA GLU A 149 4.69 9.43 -22.10
C GLU A 149 6.11 10.04 -22.26
N LYS A 150 7.15 9.25 -22.56
CA LYS A 150 8.55 9.68 -22.73
C LYS A 150 9.00 9.61 -24.17
#